data_AF-A0AAW7ZIX6-F1
#
_entry.id   AF-A0AAW7ZIX6-F1
#
_cell.length_a   1.000
_cell.length_b   1.000
_cell.length_c   1.000
_cell.angle_alpha   90.00
_cell.angle_beta   90.00
_cell.angle_gamma   90.00
#
_symmetry.space_group_name_H-M   'P 1'
#
loop_
_entity.id
_entity.type
_entity.pdbx_description
1 polymer ?
#
loop_
_entity_poly.entity_id
_entity_poly.type
_entity_poly.pdbx_seq_one_letter_code
_entity_poly.pdbx_strand_id
1 'polypeptide(L)'
;MEIIKSKFRKDILEKRFEGNYTKCAHALEVEVPQLHRFINNDRSKAGAKLLGGFYAYCEKENLNFRDYIFLPTPSTAVYGLTGTE
;
A
#
# COMPACT_ATOMS: atom_id res chain seq x y z
N MET A 1 4.34 7.28 -6.12
CA MET A 1 3.77 6.65 -4.93
C MET A 1 3.40 5.23 -5.27
N GLU A 2 3.94 4.25 -4.55
CA GLU A 2 3.82 2.84 -4.89
C GLU A 2 3.48 2.04 -3.63
N ILE A 3 2.63 1.02 -3.74
CA ILE A 3 2.28 0.17 -2.59
C ILE A 3 3.36 -0.90 -2.41
N ILE A 4 3.78 -1.13 -1.17
CA ILE A 4 4.71 -2.19 -0.78
C ILE A 4 3.96 -3.54 -0.85
N LYS A 5 4.06 -4.22 -2.00
CA LYS A 5 3.29 -5.45 -2.33
C LYS A 5 3.42 -6.55 -1.28
N SER A 6 4.64 -6.82 -0.79
CA SER A 6 4.89 -7.86 0.20
C SER A 6 4.14 -7.59 1.51
N LYS A 7 4.08 -6.31 1.92
CA LYS A 7 3.40 -5.89 3.15
C LYS A 7 1.90 -5.91 2.97
N PHE A 8 1.41 -5.42 1.83
CA PHE A 8 0.01 -5.51 1.45
C PHE A 8 -0.48 -6.97 1.44
N ARG A 9 0.28 -7.89 0.82
CA ARG A 9 -0.07 -9.31 0.77
C ARG A 9 -0.18 -9.90 2.19
N LYS A 10 0.86 -9.73 3.01
CA LYS A 10 0.91 -10.38 4.32
C LYS A 10 -0.09 -9.79 5.31
N ASP A 11 -0.22 -8.47 5.36
CA ASP A 11 -0.97 -7.79 6.41
C ASP A 11 -2.43 -7.52 6.02
N ILE A 12 -2.70 -7.29 4.74
CA ILE A 12 -4.06 -7.04 4.24
C ILE A 12 -4.65 -8.36 3.74
N LEU A 13 -4.10 -8.93 2.65
CA LEU A 13 -4.71 -10.11 2.03
C LEU A 13 -4.72 -11.32 2.98
N GLU A 14 -3.59 -11.67 3.60
CA GLU A 14 -3.49 -12.87 4.43
C GLU A 14 -4.11 -12.68 5.82
N LYS A 15 -3.70 -11.64 6.58
CA LYS A 15 -4.22 -11.47 7.96
C LYS A 15 -5.68 -10.99 8.04
N ARG A 16 -6.11 -10.07 7.16
CA ARG A 16 -7.46 -9.47 7.27
C ARG A 16 -8.50 -10.24 6.45
N PHE A 17 -8.08 -10.84 5.34
CA PHE A 17 -8.98 -11.53 4.40
C PHE A 17 -8.69 -13.03 4.26
N GLU A 18 -7.79 -13.59 5.07
CA GLU A 18 -7.49 -15.04 5.08
C GLU A 18 -7.05 -15.57 3.71
N GLY A 19 -6.37 -14.73 2.92
CA GLY A 19 -5.96 -15.08 1.55
C GLY A 19 -7.08 -14.95 0.50
N ASN A 20 -8.28 -14.51 0.88
CA ASN A 20 -9.42 -14.44 -0.02
C ASN A 20 -9.39 -13.19 -0.91
N TYR A 21 -8.98 -13.37 -2.15
CA TYR A 21 -8.89 -12.31 -3.16
C TYR A 21 -10.25 -11.65 -3.45
N THR A 22 -11.34 -12.40 -3.44
CA THR A 22 -12.68 -11.87 -3.74
C THR A 22 -13.15 -10.92 -2.64
N LYS A 23 -13.04 -11.33 -1.37
CA LYS A 23 -13.38 -10.47 -0.22
C LYS A 23 -12.50 -9.22 -0.19
N CYS A 24 -11.20 -9.39 -0.42
CA CYS A 24 -10.24 -8.29 -0.44
C CYS A 24 -10.57 -7.30 -1.57
N ALA A 25 -10.82 -7.79 -2.79
CA ALA A 25 -11.16 -6.95 -3.94
C ALA A 25 -12.47 -6.17 -3.71
N HIS A 26 -13.48 -6.81 -3.13
CA HIS A 26 -14.76 -6.17 -2.80
C HIS A 26 -14.60 -5.09 -1.72
N ALA A 27 -13.80 -5.35 -0.68
CA ALA A 27 -13.51 -4.37 0.36
C ALA A 27 -12.71 -3.15 -0.14
N LEU A 28 -11.92 -3.34 -1.20
CA LEU A 28 -11.12 -2.31 -1.85
C LEU A 28 -11.83 -1.68 -3.06
N GLU A 29 -13.07 -2.10 -3.36
CA GLU A 29 -13.84 -1.64 -4.53
C GLU A 29 -13.08 -1.77 -5.87
N VAL A 30 -12.29 -2.84 -6.01
CA VAL A 30 -11.54 -3.18 -7.23
C VAL A 30 -11.99 -4.51 -7.80
N GLU A 31 -11.63 -4.74 -9.06
CA GLU A 31 -11.87 -6.04 -9.70
C GLU A 31 -10.86 -7.08 -9.22
N VAL A 32 -11.34 -8.29 -8.93
CA VAL A 32 -10.53 -9.47 -8.54
C VAL A 32 -9.34 -9.71 -9.49
N PRO A 33 -9.50 -9.72 -10.83
CA PRO A 33 -8.36 -9.91 -11.73
C PRO A 33 -7.32 -8.79 -11.63
N GLN A 34 -7.75 -7.55 -11.36
CA GLN A 34 -6.84 -6.42 -11.16
C GLN A 34 -6.02 -6.60 -9.88
N LEU A 35 -6.67 -7.03 -8.79
CA LEU A 35 -5.99 -7.34 -7.53
C LEU A 35 -5.02 -8.52 -7.68
N HIS A 36 -5.46 -9.61 -8.32
CA HIS A 36 -4.63 -10.79 -8.55
C HIS A 36 -3.40 -10.44 -9.40
N ARG A 37 -3.57 -9.64 -10.45
CA ARG A 37 -2.48 -9.15 -11.29
C ARG A 37 -1.53 -8.23 -10.50
N PHE A 38 -2.04 -7.36 -9.63
CA PHE A 38 -1.20 -6.48 -8.80
C PHE A 38 -0.32 -7.27 -7.83
N ILE A 39 -0.87 -8.31 -7.20
CA ILE A 39 -0.16 -9.11 -6.18
C ILE A 39 0.85 -10.06 -6.80
N ASN A 40 0.50 -10.73 -7.90
CA ASN A 40 1.32 -11.79 -8.49
C ASN A 40 2.29 -11.32 -9.57
N ASN A 41 2.17 -10.09 -10.06
CA ASN A 41 3.07 -9.55 -11.08
C ASN A 41 3.88 -8.39 -10.52
N ASP A 42 5.19 -8.60 -10.41
CA ASP A 42 6.13 -7.62 -9.87
C ASP A 42 6.20 -6.32 -10.69
N ARG A 43 5.98 -6.41 -12.00
CA ARG A 43 5.96 -5.25 -12.92
C ARG A 43 4.65 -4.47 -12.89
N SER A 44 3.57 -5.02 -12.33
CA SER A 44 2.27 -4.35 -12.28
C SER A 44 2.24 -3.32 -11.16
N LYS A 45 1.95 -2.06 -11.47
CA LYS A 45 1.78 -1.00 -10.47
C LYS A 45 0.33 -0.90 -10.01
N ALA A 46 0.13 -0.37 -8.81
CA ALA A 46 -1.20 -0.03 -8.32
C ALA A 46 -1.76 1.14 -9.14
N GLY A 47 -2.84 0.90 -9.89
CA GLY A 47 -3.56 1.96 -10.59
C GLY A 47 -4.30 2.87 -9.62
N ALA A 48 -4.76 4.04 -10.10
CA ALA A 48 -5.47 5.03 -9.29
C ALA A 48 -6.67 4.44 -8.53
N LYS A 49 -7.42 3.52 -9.16
CA LYS A 49 -8.57 2.84 -8.53
C LYS A 49 -8.16 1.97 -7.34
N LEU A 50 -7.07 1.21 -7.46
CA LEU A 50 -6.58 0.36 -6.38
C LEU A 50 -5.93 1.17 -5.25
N LEU A 51 -5.23 2.26 -5.59
CA LEU A 51 -4.70 3.19 -4.60
C LEU A 51 -5.82 3.88 -3.82
N GLY A 52 -6.83 4.41 -4.51
CA GLY A 52 -7.96 5.10 -3.89
C GLY A 52 -8.79 4.16 -3.00
N GLY A 53 -9.13 2.97 -3.51
CA GLY A 53 -9.84 1.96 -2.73
C GLY A 53 -9.05 1.46 -1.52
N PHE A 54 -7.74 1.29 -1.67
CA PHE A 54 -6.89 0.91 -0.54
C PHE A 54 -6.75 2.04 0.49
N TYR A 55 -6.64 3.29 0.06
CA TYR A 55 -6.66 4.44 0.96
C TYR A 55 -7.97 4.49 1.77
N ALA A 56 -9.12 4.40 1.10
CA ALA A 56 -10.43 4.41 1.76
C ALA A 56 -10.60 3.24 2.74
N TYR A 57 -10.13 2.04 2.37
CA TYR A 57 -10.11 0.89 3.26
C TYR A 57 -9.24 1.15 4.51
N CYS A 58 -8.04 1.72 4.32
CA CYS A 58 -7.17 2.05 5.43
C CYS A 58 -7.81 3.08 6.38
N GLU A 59 -8.47 4.12 5.85
CA GLU A 59 -9.19 5.10 6.68
C GLU A 59 -10.33 4.45 7.47
N LYS A 60 -11.11 3.57 6.83
CA LYS A 60 -12.21 2.84 7.49
C LYS A 60 -11.72 1.96 8.63
N GLU A 61 -10.58 1.29 8.46
CA GLU A 61 -10.02 0.34 9.41
C GLU A 61 -9.01 0.96 10.40
N ASN A 62 -8.88 2.31 10.43
CA ASN A 62 -7.89 3.03 11.25
C ASN A 62 -6.44 2.53 11.02
N LEU A 63 -6.13 2.17 9.78
CA LEU A 63 -4.78 1.77 9.35
C LEU A 63 -4.01 2.98 8.83
N ASN A 64 -2.73 3.06 9.17
CA ASN A 64 -1.87 4.10 8.64
C ASN A 64 -1.44 3.74 7.21
N PHE A 65 -2.10 4.32 6.21
CA PHE A 65 -1.80 4.06 4.80
C PHE A 65 -0.34 4.35 4.42
N ARG A 66 0.32 5.32 5.08
CA ARG A 66 1.74 5.65 4.83
C ARG A 66 2.68 4.49 5.13
N ASP A 67 2.28 3.58 6.01
CA ASP A 67 3.05 2.40 6.37
C ASP A 67 3.12 1.35 5.24
N TYR A 68 2.19 1.43 4.28
CA TYR A 68 2.04 0.48 3.17
C TYR A 68 2.50 1.03 1.82
N ILE A 69 2.99 2.27 1.77
CA ILE A 69 3.41 2.94 0.54
C ILE A 69 4.88 3.33 0.60
N PHE A 70 5.55 3.28 -0.54
CA PHE A 70 6.82 3.93 -0.72
C PHE A 70 6.57 5.41 -1.00
N LEU A 71 6.88 6.24 -0.01
CA LEU A 71 7.04 7.67 -0.19
C LEU A 71 8.49 7.89 -0.66
N PRO A 72 8.74 8.50 -1.83
CA PRO A 72 10.07 9.03 -2.09
C PRO A 72 10.33 10.02 -0.97
N THR A 73 11.28 9.69 -0.10
CA THR A 73 11.73 10.66 0.89
C THR A 73 12.21 11.87 0.09
N PRO A 74 11.78 13.10 0.39
CA PRO A 74 12.64 14.22 0.04
C PRO A 74 13.93 13.92 0.78
N SER A 75 15.02 13.68 0.05
CA SER A 75 16.34 13.68 0.66
C SER A 75 16.43 15.00 1.39
N THR A 76 16.30 14.97 2.71
CA THR A 76 16.62 16.12 3.55
C THR A 76 18.08 16.39 3.23
N ALA A 77 18.33 17.43 2.42
CA ALA A 77 19.63 18.05 2.35
C ALA A 77 20.02 18.31 3.80
N VAL A 78 21.11 17.70 4.24
CA VAL A 78 21.67 17.89 5.58
C VAL A 78 22.09 19.35 5.69
N TYR A 79 21.17 20.22 6.05
CA TYR A 79 21.47 21.51 6.64
C TYR A 79 21.40 21.34 8.15
N GLY A 80 22.45 20.74 8.69
CA GLY A 80 22.78 20.77 10.10
C GLY A 80 24.10 21.52 10.28
N LEU A 81 24.10 22.83 10.03
CA LEU A 81 25.02 23.71 10.74
C LEU A 81 24.48 23.81 12.17
N THR A 82 25.23 23.30 13.16
CA THR A 82 25.80 24.04 14.30
C THR A 82 26.05 23.12 15.50
N GLY A 83 27.31 23.07 15.95
CA GLY A 83 27.63 23.13 17.38
C GLY A 83 28.47 21.99 17.96
N THR A 84 29.49 22.39 18.75
CA THR A 84 30.31 21.63 19.74
C THR A 84 31.44 20.78 19.12
N GLU A 85 32.74 21.00 19.35
CA GLU A 85 33.51 21.73 20.37
C GLU A 85 34.80 22.32 19.76
#